data_AF-A0A8T4BA84-F1
#
_entry.id   AF-A0A8T4BA84-F1
#
_cell.length_a   1.000
_cell.length_b   1.000
_cell.length_c   1.000
_cell.angle_alpha   90.00
_cell.angle_beta   90.00
_cell.angle_gamma   90.00
#
_symmetry.space_group_name_H-M   'P 1'
#
loop_
_entity.id
_entity.type
_entity.pdbx_description
1 polymer ?
#
loop_
_entity_poly.entity_id
_entity_poly.type
_entity_poly.pdbx_seq_one_letter_code
_entity_poly.pdbx_strand_id
1 'polypeptide(L)' 'MSPYPPAWYVLWVIVAICGVLTWYLRNFTQRLQATRTTALVGTAAMLTLLTWTWMEF' A
#
# COMPACT_ATOMS: atom_id res chain seq x y z
N MET A 1 4.36 19.22 16.39
CA MET A 1 3.30 18.20 16.60
C MET A 1 2.97 17.64 15.23
N SER A 2 3.08 16.32 15.03
CA SER A 2 2.67 15.69 13.78
C SER A 2 1.17 15.93 13.59
N PRO A 3 0.72 16.58 12.50
CA PRO A 3 -0.71 16.85 12.28
C PRO A 3 -1.53 15.56 12.11
N TYR A 4 -0.89 14.45 11.74
CA TYR A 4 -1.54 13.17 11.51
C TYR A 4 -1.06 12.09 12.50
N PRO A 5 -1.93 11.13 12.85
CA PRO A 5 -1.59 10.04 13.77
C PRO A 5 -0.42 9.20 13.22
N PRO A 6 0.46 8.64 14.10
CA PRO A 6 1.61 7.83 13.68
C PRO A 6 1.24 6.65 12.77
N ALA A 7 0.04 6.09 12.95
CA ALA A 7 -0.50 5.00 12.13
C ALA A 7 -0.65 5.38 10.65
N TRP A 8 -0.88 6.65 10.33
CA TRP A 8 -0.98 7.15 8.96
C TRP A 8 0.35 6.99 8.20
N TYR A 9 1.48 7.30 8.84
CA TYR A 9 2.81 7.12 8.27
C TYR A 9 3.16 5.63 8.08
N VAL A 10 2.69 4.77 8.99
CA VAL A 10 2.88 3.31 8.86
C VAL A 10 2.13 2.77 7.63
N LEU A 11 0.90 3.23 7.39
CA LEU A 11 0.16 2.85 6.18
C LEU A 11 0.88 3.30 4.90
N TRP A 12 1.51 4.47 4.90
CA TRP A 12 2.30 4.95 3.76
C TRP A 12 3.48 4.03 3.45
N VAL A 13 4.20 3.58 4.48
CA VAL A 13 5.31 2.64 4.33
C VAL A 13 4.81 1.29 3.81
N ILE A 14 3.66 0.81 4.31
CA ILE A 14 3.05 -0.44 3.83
C ILE A 14 2.67 -0.33 2.35
N VAL A 15 2.06 0.79 1.93
CA VAL A 15 1.73 1.06 0.53
C VAL A 15 2.99 1.07 -0.35
N ALA A 16 4.04 1.76 0.09
CA ALA A 16 5.31 1.84 -0.63
C ALA A 16 5.96 0.45 -0.78
N ILE A 17 6.01 -0.34 0.30
CA ILE A 17 6.51 -1.71 0.28
C ILE A 17 5.68 -2.56 -0.68
N CYS A 18 4.36 -2.47 -0.63
CA CYS A 18 3.48 -3.24 -1.54
C CYS A 18 3.71 -2.87 -3.01
N GLY A 19 3.87 -1.58 -3.33
CA GLY A 19 4.18 -1.13 -4.68
C GLY A 19 5.52 -1.67 -5.20
N VAL A 20 6.58 -1.61 -4.37
CA VAL A 20 7.91 -2.17 -4.70
C VAL A 20 7.83 -3.69 -4.84
N LEU A 21 7.06 -4.36 -3.98
CA LEU A 21 6.90 -5.81 -3.99
C LEU A 21 6.15 -6.26 -5.25
N THR A 22 5.10 -5.54 -5.66
CA THR A 22 4.38 -5.80 -6.93
C THR A 22 5.27 -5.56 -8.15
N TRP A 23 6.09 -4.49 -8.15
CA TRP A 23 7.06 -4.24 -9.22
C TRP A 23 8.13 -5.33 -9.28
N TYR A 24 8.70 -5.72 -8.13
CA TYR A 24 9.71 -6.77 -8.02
C TYR A 24 9.18 -8.13 -8.47
N LEU A 25 7.98 -8.51 -8.00
CA LEU A 25 7.34 -9.76 -8.43
C LEU A 25 7.09 -9.74 -9.92
N ARG A 26 6.58 -8.64 -10.49
CA ARG A 26 6.29 -8.55 -11.93
C ARG A 26 7.56 -8.54 -12.79
N ASN A 27 8.64 -7.93 -12.32
CA ASN A 27 9.88 -7.78 -13.08
C ASN A 27 10.78 -9.03 -13.01
N PHE A 28 10.88 -9.67 -11.84
CA PHE A 28 11.77 -10.81 -11.61
C PHE A 28 11.07 -12.17 -11.62
N THR A 29 9.74 -12.23 -11.52
CA THR A 29 9.01 -13.49 -11.37
C THR A 29 7.79 -13.60 -12.29
N GLN A 30 7.65 -14.68 -13.07
CA GLN A 30 6.42 -14.97 -13.84
C GLN A 30 5.24 -15.45 -12.97
N ARG A 31 5.29 -15.29 -11.64
CA ARG A 31 4.26 -15.77 -10.71
C ARG A 31 3.10 -14.77 -10.64
N LEU A 32 2.21 -14.86 -11.63
CA LEU A 32 1.00 -14.02 -11.75
C LEU A 32 0.13 -14.02 -10.48
N GLN A 33 -0.01 -15.16 -9.79
CA GLN A 33 -0.83 -15.26 -8.58
C GLN A 33 -0.32 -14.39 -7.41
N ALA A 34 0.98 -14.46 -7.12
CA ALA A 34 1.58 -13.67 -6.05
C ALA A 34 1.65 -12.17 -6.40
N THR A 35 1.78 -11.86 -7.69
CA THR A 35 1.69 -10.47 -8.17
C THR A 35 0.28 -9.91 -7.94
N ARG A 36 -0.76 -10.72 -8.13
CA ARG A 36 -2.15 -10.33 -7.95
C ARG A 36 -2.50 -10.08 -6.48
N THR A 37 -2.00 -10.91 -5.57
CA THR A 37 -2.23 -10.73 -4.12
C THR A 37 -1.52 -9.50 -3.58
N THR A 38 -0.27 -9.26 -3.96
CA THR A 38 0.47 -8.04 -3.56
C THR A 38 -0.17 -6.78 -4.13
N ALA A 39 -0.62 -6.81 -5.39
CA ALA A 39 -1.33 -5.68 -5.98
C ALA A 39 -2.66 -5.39 -5.27
N LEU A 40 -3.43 -6.43 -4.87
CA LEU A 40 -4.68 -6.28 -4.12
C LEU A 40 -4.46 -5.72 -2.71
N VAL A 41 -3.45 -6.21 -1.99
CA VAL A 41 -3.11 -5.70 -0.66
C VAL A 41 -2.63 -4.24 -0.74
N GLY A 42 -1.83 -3.89 -1.75
CA GLY A 42 -1.38 -2.52 -1.98
C GLY A 42 -2.53 -1.56 -2.31
N THR A 43 -3.47 -1.98 -3.16
CA THR A 43 -4.66 -1.17 -3.49
C THR A 43 -5.61 -1.04 -2.31
N ALA A 44 -5.83 -2.09 -1.52
CA ALA A 44 -6.61 -2.02 -0.30
C ALA A 44 -5.99 -1.05 0.74
N ALA A 45 -4.67 -1.09 0.88
CA ALA A 45 -3.94 -0.16 1.76
C ALA A 45 -4.03 1.29 1.25
N MET A 46 -3.92 1.52 -0.06
CA MET A 46 -4.14 2.84 -0.68
C MET A 46 -5.56 3.37 -0.44
N LEU A 47 -6.57 2.53 -0.65
CA LEU A 47 -7.96 2.91 -0.41
C LEU A 47 -8.23 3.23 1.05
N THR A 48 -7.63 2.47 1.98
CA THR A 48 -7.76 2.72 3.42
C THR A 48 -7.12 4.05 3.82
N LEU A 49 -5.97 4.39 3.24
CA LEU A 49 -5.34 5.70 3.43
C LEU A 49 -6.19 6.84 2.86
N LEU A 50 -6.78 6.63 1.68
CA LEU A 50 -7.65 7.61 1.03
C LEU A 50 -8.92 7.86 1.84
N THR A 51 -9.59 6.80 2.32
CA THR A 51 -10.81 6.94 3.13
C THR A 51 -10.51 7.57 4.49
N TRP A 52 -9.38 7.22 5.11
CA TRP A 52 -8.96 7.85 6.36
C TRP A 52 -8.67 9.33 6.15
N THR A 53 -7.87 9.70 5.15
CA THR A 53 -7.61 11.12 4.83
C THR A 53 -8.89 11.89 4.53
N TRP A 54 -9.87 11.28 3.86
CA TRP A 54 -11.16 11.91 3.59
C TRP A 54 -12.04 12.08 4.83
N MET A 55 -11.96 11.17 5.81
CA MET A 55 -12.72 11.30 7.06
C MET A 55 -12.09 12.30 8.04
N GLU A 56 -10.79 12.55 7.92
CA GLU A 56 -10.05 13.46 8.80
C GLU A 56 -9.98 14.91 8.24
N PHE A 57 -10.40 15.12 6.99
CA PHE A 57 -10.58 16.42 6.32
C PHE A 57 -12.05 16.88 6.35
#